data_AF-A0A7J3CIR3-F1
#
_entry.id   AF-A0A7J3CIR3-F1
#
_cell.length_a   1.000
_cell.length_b   1.000
_cell.length_c   1.000
_cell.angle_alpha   90.00
_cell.angle_beta   90.00
_cell.angle_gamma   90.00
#
_symmetry.space_group_name_H-M   'P 1'
#
loop_
_entity.id
_entity.type
_entity.pdbx_description
1 polymer ?
#
loop_
_entity_poly.entity_id
_entity_poly.type
_entity_poly.pdbx_seq_one_letter_code
_entity_poly.pdbx_strand_id
1 'polypeptide(L)'
;VFGAPRLVRNLAITGKRKLPRKNIFIDVEPEEILLQETLLQNSIDQEKLIMIALLIGNDYVDGIKGIGPKTALKIVSKINSLDELFNFLRIKGKGFENEEEVRQAYMIFKEPEIEEIEKEEIFWKEVDEEKLLKFMCEEHDFSEERVKNALKEYKQNKKKQATLF
;
A
#
# COMPACT_ATOMS: atom_id res chain seq x y z
N VAL A 1 0.46 -3.03 -7.18
CA VAL A 1 0.78 -2.37 -8.48
C VAL A 1 2.28 -2.20 -8.68
N PHE A 2 3.05 -1.78 -7.68
CA PHE A 2 4.53 -1.71 -7.73
C PHE A 2 5.28 -3.07 -7.63
N GLY A 3 4.61 -4.19 -7.87
CA GLY A 3 5.28 -5.50 -7.89
C GLY A 3 5.64 -6.13 -6.54
N ALA A 4 5.25 -5.56 -5.40
CA ALA A 4 5.48 -6.16 -4.08
C ALA A 4 4.94 -7.60 -4.00
N PRO A 5 5.78 -8.63 -3.72
CA PRO A 5 5.34 -10.03 -3.70
C PRO A 5 4.30 -10.35 -2.62
N ARG A 6 4.41 -9.69 -1.46
CA ARG A 6 3.50 -9.82 -0.31
C ARG A 6 3.10 -8.44 0.17
N LEU A 7 1.81 -8.23 0.41
CA LEU A 7 1.27 -7.00 0.99
C LEU A 7 0.51 -7.36 2.27
N VAL A 8 0.93 -6.79 3.40
CA VAL A 8 0.20 -6.91 4.67
C VAL A 8 -0.58 -5.61 4.90
N ARG A 9 -1.89 -5.73 5.05
CA ARG A 9 -2.81 -4.62 5.36
C ARG A 9 -3.26 -4.69 6.81
N ASN A 10 -3.81 -3.60 7.29
CA ASN A 10 -4.40 -3.44 8.63
C ASN A 10 -3.43 -3.60 9.83
N LEU A 11 -2.13 -3.78 9.60
CA LEU A 11 -1.14 -3.95 10.68
C LEU A 11 -1.13 -2.77 11.67
N ALA A 12 -1.20 -1.52 11.18
CA ALA A 12 -1.17 -0.32 12.01
C ALA A 12 -2.51 0.06 12.65
N ILE A 13 -3.62 -0.57 12.23
CA ILE A 13 -4.99 -0.24 12.66
C ILE A 13 -5.73 -1.44 13.26
N THR A 14 -4.99 -2.50 13.61
CA THR A 14 -5.56 -3.73 14.18
C THR A 14 -6.26 -3.46 15.50
N GLY A 15 -7.42 -4.09 15.70
CA GLY A 15 -8.20 -3.99 16.93
C GLY A 15 -9.66 -3.65 16.70
N LYS A 16 -10.34 -3.21 17.77
CA LYS A 16 -11.77 -2.90 17.76
C LYS A 16 -12.03 -1.46 17.34
N ARG A 17 -12.60 -1.27 16.16
CA ARG A 17 -13.06 0.04 15.69
C ARG A 17 -14.55 0.21 15.93
N LYS A 18 -14.92 1.24 16.71
CA LYS A 18 -16.33 1.67 16.82
C LYS A 18 -16.73 2.47 15.57
N LEU A 19 -17.85 2.13 14.96
CA LEU A 19 -18.39 2.93 13.86
C LEU A 19 -18.91 4.28 14.38
N PRO A 20 -18.54 5.41 13.74
CA PRO A 20 -19.10 6.70 14.09
C PRO A 20 -20.63 6.65 14.04
N ARG A 21 -21.29 7.15 15.09
CA ARG A 21 -22.76 7.23 15.19
C ARG A 21 -23.51 5.89 15.19
N LYS A 22 -22.83 4.75 15.34
CA LYS A 22 -23.45 3.42 15.50
C LYS A 22 -22.82 2.68 16.68
N ASN A 23 -23.61 1.95 17.46
CA ASN A 23 -23.11 1.06 18.52
C ASN A 23 -22.68 -0.30 17.94
N ILE A 24 -21.88 -0.25 16.88
CA ILE A 24 -21.32 -1.43 16.22
C ILE A 24 -19.80 -1.33 16.31
N PHE A 25 -19.19 -2.42 16.76
CA PHE A 25 -17.75 -2.60 16.79
C PHE A 25 -17.36 -3.54 15.66
N ILE A 26 -16.35 -3.16 14.91
CA ILE A 26 -15.76 -3.99 13.86
C ILE A 26 -14.38 -4.41 14.35
N ASP A 27 -14.15 -5.71 14.37
CA ASP A 27 -12.81 -6.25 14.55
C ASP A 27 -12.06 -6.13 13.22
N VAL A 28 -10.93 -5.43 13.26
CA VAL A 28 -10.04 -5.27 12.11
C VAL A 28 -8.81 -6.12 12.36
N GLU A 29 -8.63 -7.14 11.52
CA GLU A 29 -7.52 -8.07 11.58
C GLU A 29 -6.50 -7.80 10.47
N PRO A 30 -5.21 -8.12 10.69
CA PRO A 30 -4.21 -8.12 9.62
C PRO A 30 -4.63 -9.01 8.46
N GLU A 31 -4.45 -8.50 7.25
CA GLU A 31 -4.75 -9.23 6.01
C GLU A 31 -3.46 -9.35 5.20
N GLU A 32 -3.19 -10.55 4.66
CA GLU A 32 -2.08 -10.76 3.73
C GLU A 32 -2.60 -11.00 2.31
N ILE A 33 -1.99 -10.32 1.36
CA ILE A 33 -2.28 -10.44 -0.08
C ILE A 33 -0.99 -10.86 -0.78
N LEU A 34 -1.06 -12.00 -1.47
CA LEU A 34 0.04 -12.53 -2.28
C LEU A 34 -0.15 -12.13 -3.74
N LEU A 35 0.87 -11.47 -4.32
CA LEU A 35 0.78 -10.94 -5.67
C LEU A 35 0.58 -12.05 -6.70
N GLN A 36 1.40 -13.10 -6.64
CA GLN A 36 1.32 -14.22 -7.59
C GLN A 36 -0.05 -14.90 -7.57
N GLU A 37 -0.60 -15.16 -6.39
CA GLU A 37 -1.94 -15.77 -6.26
C GLU A 37 -3.01 -14.85 -6.82
N THR A 38 -2.93 -13.54 -6.54
CA THR A 38 -3.88 -12.54 -7.06
C THR A 38 -3.86 -12.50 -8.59
N LEU A 39 -2.67 -12.49 -9.21
CA LEU A 39 -2.50 -12.48 -10.65
C LEU A 39 -3.06 -13.77 -11.29
N LEU A 40 -2.73 -14.93 -10.72
CA LEU A 40 -3.20 -16.24 -11.17
C LEU A 40 -4.72 -16.38 -11.08
N GLN A 41 -5.32 -16.01 -9.95
CA GLN A 41 -6.77 -16.08 -9.74
C GLN A 41 -7.57 -15.22 -10.74
N ASN A 42 -6.97 -14.14 -11.23
CA ASN A 42 -7.60 -13.23 -12.17
C ASN A 42 -7.15 -13.45 -13.63
N SER A 43 -6.26 -14.42 -13.88
CA SER A 43 -5.68 -14.70 -15.20
C SER A 43 -5.08 -13.47 -15.88
N ILE A 44 -4.35 -12.66 -15.12
CA ILE A 44 -3.68 -11.44 -15.59
C ILE A 44 -2.21 -11.44 -15.19
N ASP A 45 -1.42 -10.63 -15.88
CA ASP A 45 -0.04 -10.32 -15.51
C ASP A 45 0.05 -8.98 -14.76
N GLN A 46 1.27 -8.62 -14.37
CA GLN A 46 1.56 -7.37 -13.67
C GLN A 46 1.17 -6.14 -14.49
N GLU A 47 1.39 -6.15 -15.81
CA GLU A 47 1.09 -5.00 -16.66
C GLU A 47 -0.40 -4.73 -16.74
N LYS A 48 -1.21 -5.80 -16.86
CA LYS A 48 -2.67 -5.72 -16.82
C LYS A 48 -3.16 -5.24 -15.46
N LEU A 49 -2.52 -5.63 -14.35
CA LEU A 49 -2.83 -5.10 -13.02
C LEU A 49 -2.57 -3.58 -12.95
N ILE A 50 -1.49 -3.10 -13.56
CA ILE A 50 -1.20 -1.65 -13.66
C ILE A 50 -2.27 -0.96 -14.51
N MET A 51 -2.62 -1.50 -15.69
CA MET A 51 -3.68 -0.94 -16.53
C MET A 51 -5.04 -0.88 -15.82
N ILE A 52 -5.37 -1.87 -14.98
CA ILE A 52 -6.57 -1.84 -14.13
C ILE A 52 -6.53 -0.64 -13.18
N ALA A 53 -5.40 -0.40 -12.51
CA ALA A 53 -5.25 0.72 -11.60
C ALA A 53 -5.34 2.08 -12.30
N LEU A 54 -4.81 2.19 -13.53
CA LEU A 54 -4.95 3.39 -14.36
C LEU A 54 -6.42 3.63 -14.74
N LEU A 55 -7.17 2.59 -15.11
CA LEU A 55 -8.58 2.71 -15.49
C LEU A 55 -9.50 3.09 -14.32
N ILE A 56 -9.25 2.54 -13.13
CA ILE A 56 -10.04 2.82 -11.92
C ILE A 56 -9.77 4.23 -11.40
N GLY A 57 -8.52 4.68 -11.52
CA GLY A 57 -8.00 5.88 -10.86
C GLY A 57 -7.07 5.53 -9.71
N ASN A 58 -6.01 6.32 -9.57
CA ASN A 58 -4.98 6.23 -8.55
C ASN A 58 -4.41 7.63 -8.27
N ASP A 59 -3.40 7.73 -7.42
CA ASP A 59 -2.86 9.02 -6.98
C ASP A 59 -2.18 9.83 -8.12
N TYR A 60 -1.87 9.21 -9.26
CA TYR A 60 -1.25 9.86 -10.43
C TYR A 60 -2.24 10.17 -11.55
N VAL A 61 -3.40 9.49 -11.61
CA VAL A 61 -4.42 9.70 -12.65
C VAL A 61 -5.81 9.46 -12.09
N ASP A 62 -6.76 10.34 -12.42
CA ASP A 62 -8.15 10.25 -11.93
C ASP A 62 -8.92 9.01 -12.40
N GLY A 63 -8.44 8.35 -13.46
CA GLY A 63 -9.08 7.20 -14.08
C GLY A 63 -10.27 7.58 -14.96
N ILE A 64 -11.12 6.60 -15.31
CA ILE A 64 -12.24 6.82 -16.23
C ILE A 64 -13.56 6.63 -15.50
N LYS A 65 -14.39 7.68 -15.50
CA LYS A 65 -15.71 7.66 -14.87
C LYS A 65 -16.57 6.48 -15.38
N GLY A 66 -17.12 5.74 -14.43
CA GLY A 66 -17.95 4.56 -14.69
C GLY A 66 -17.16 3.29 -15.04
N ILE A 67 -15.83 3.29 -14.92
CA ILE A 67 -15.00 2.08 -14.96
C ILE A 67 -14.53 1.76 -13.54
N GLY A 68 -15.15 0.74 -12.93
CA GLY A 68 -14.71 0.19 -11.64
C GLY A 68 -13.91 -1.12 -11.81
N PRO A 69 -13.48 -1.75 -10.70
CA PRO A 69 -12.57 -2.91 -10.74
C PRO A 69 -13.02 -4.06 -11.64
N LYS A 70 -14.29 -4.46 -11.55
CA LYS A 70 -14.85 -5.56 -12.37
C LYS A 70 -14.87 -5.21 -13.86
N THR A 71 -15.15 -3.96 -14.20
CA THR A 71 -15.21 -3.50 -15.59
C THR A 71 -13.79 -3.35 -16.15
N ALA A 72 -12.88 -2.78 -15.36
CA ALA A 72 -11.47 -2.65 -15.72
C ALA A 72 -10.86 -4.02 -16.03
N LEU A 73 -11.06 -5.02 -15.16
CA LEU A 73 -10.58 -6.38 -15.37
C LEU A 73 -11.11 -7.00 -16.67
N LYS A 74 -12.40 -6.82 -16.98
CA LYS A 74 -13.01 -7.30 -18.23
C LYS A 74 -12.46 -6.62 -19.48
N ILE A 75 -12.04 -5.36 -19.37
CA ILE A 75 -11.43 -4.62 -20.47
C ILE A 75 -10.02 -5.15 -20.68
N VAL A 76 -9.17 -5.10 -19.65
CA VAL A 76 -7.73 -5.43 -19.79
C VAL A 76 -7.48 -6.90 -20.11
N SER A 77 -8.41 -7.81 -19.80
CA SER A 77 -8.26 -9.23 -20.13
C SER A 77 -8.12 -9.47 -21.64
N LYS A 78 -8.66 -8.55 -22.46
CA LYS A 78 -8.60 -8.60 -23.93
C LYS A 78 -7.51 -7.73 -24.54
N ILE A 79 -6.72 -7.04 -23.71
CA ILE A 79 -5.75 -6.04 -24.12
C ILE A 79 -4.35 -6.55 -23.78
N ASN A 80 -3.38 -6.30 -24.65
CA ASN A 80 -2.00 -6.76 -24.49
C ASN A 80 -0.99 -5.61 -24.36
N SER A 81 -1.41 -4.37 -24.62
CA SER A 81 -0.54 -3.19 -24.51
C SER A 81 -1.32 -1.95 -24.10
N LEU A 82 -0.61 -0.94 -23.59
CA LEU A 82 -1.20 0.34 -23.23
C LEU A 82 -1.76 1.08 -24.47
N ASP A 83 -1.11 0.95 -25.62
CA ASP A 83 -1.60 1.54 -26.88
C ASP A 83 -2.89 0.88 -27.36
N GLU A 84 -3.00 -0.44 -27.23
CA GLU A 84 -4.24 -1.17 -27.52
C GLU A 84 -5.36 -0.75 -26.57
N LEU A 85 -5.05 -0.47 -25.30
CA LEU A 85 -6.01 0.07 -24.34
C LEU A 85 -6.57 1.43 -24.80
N PHE A 86 -5.71 2.37 -25.17
CA PHE A 86 -6.14 3.69 -25.64
C PHE A 86 -7.01 3.60 -26.89
N ASN A 87 -6.61 2.77 -27.87
CA ASN A 87 -7.40 2.52 -29.07
C ASN A 87 -8.78 1.93 -28.75
N PHE A 88 -8.84 0.93 -27.87
CA PHE A 88 -10.10 0.33 -27.43
C PHE A 88 -11.02 1.35 -26.76
N LEU A 89 -10.48 2.19 -25.87
CA LEU A 89 -11.24 3.24 -25.20
C LEU A 89 -11.81 4.24 -26.20
N ARG A 90 -11.00 4.70 -27.17
CA ARG A 90 -11.41 5.64 -28.21
C ARG A 90 -12.57 5.10 -29.05
N ILE A 91 -12.53 3.82 -29.43
CA ILE A 91 -13.63 3.15 -30.16
C ILE A 91 -14.92 3.12 -29.32
N LYS A 92 -14.80 3.03 -27.99
CA LYS A 92 -15.93 3.05 -27.06
C LYS A 92 -16.40 4.46 -26.69
N GLY A 93 -15.84 5.51 -27.30
CA GLY A 93 -16.17 6.90 -26.98
C GLY A 93 -15.76 7.30 -25.56
N LYS A 94 -14.76 6.61 -24.99
CA LYS A 94 -14.15 6.92 -23.69
C LYS A 94 -12.67 7.25 -23.91
N GLY A 95 -12.06 7.87 -22.91
CA GLY A 95 -10.64 8.16 -22.94
C GLY A 95 -10.22 8.81 -21.64
N PHE A 96 -8.92 8.95 -21.49
CA PHE A 96 -8.33 9.83 -20.49
C PHE A 96 -8.30 11.25 -21.03
N GLU A 97 -8.35 12.25 -20.16
CA GLU A 97 -8.20 13.65 -20.56
C GLU A 97 -6.78 13.92 -21.07
N ASN A 98 -5.78 13.24 -20.49
CA ASN A 98 -4.38 13.35 -20.85
C ASN A 98 -3.73 11.95 -20.97
N GLU A 99 -3.55 11.46 -22.20
CA GLU A 99 -2.91 10.15 -22.44
C GLU A 99 -1.41 10.15 -22.04
N GLU A 100 -0.73 11.29 -22.09
CA GLU A 100 0.69 11.38 -21.74
C GLU A 100 0.93 11.21 -20.23
N GLU A 101 0.09 11.84 -19.42
CA GLU A 101 0.09 11.65 -17.97
C GLU A 101 -0.16 10.18 -17.59
N VAL A 102 -1.05 9.49 -18.31
CA VAL A 102 -1.30 8.06 -18.11
C VAL A 102 -0.10 7.22 -18.47
N ARG A 103 0.65 7.58 -19.52
CA ARG A 103 1.91 6.89 -19.87
C ARG A 103 2.98 7.09 -18.80
N GLN A 104 3.10 8.30 -18.26
CA GLN A 104 4.03 8.60 -17.17
C GLN A 104 3.66 7.81 -15.90
N ALA A 105 2.39 7.81 -15.51
CA ALA A 105 1.89 7.01 -14.41
C ALA A 105 2.12 5.50 -14.62
N TYR A 106 1.90 5.00 -15.84
CA TYR A 106 2.21 3.61 -16.19
C TYR A 106 3.69 3.28 -15.96
N MET A 107 4.61 4.18 -16.38
CA MET A 107 6.04 3.98 -16.17
C MET A 107 6.44 4.01 -14.70
N ILE A 108 5.87 4.92 -13.89
CA ILE A 108 6.11 4.96 -12.43
C ILE A 108 5.80 3.60 -11.79
N PHE A 109 4.75 2.91 -12.21
CA PHE A 109 4.42 1.59 -11.67
C PHE A 109 5.23 0.44 -12.27
N LYS A 110 5.57 0.52 -13.56
CA LYS A 110 6.28 -0.54 -14.28
C LYS A 110 7.76 -0.56 -13.96
N GLU A 111 8.37 0.61 -13.90
CA GLU A 111 9.79 0.83 -13.62
C GLU A 111 9.92 1.93 -12.55
N PRO A 112 9.54 1.63 -11.29
CA PRO A 112 9.69 2.58 -10.20
C PRO A 112 11.16 2.87 -9.94
N GLU A 113 11.47 4.11 -9.59
CA GLU A 113 12.76 4.46 -9.01
C GLU A 113 12.87 3.78 -7.63
N ILE A 114 13.83 2.88 -7.49
CA ILE A 114 14.10 2.15 -6.26
C ILE A 114 15.54 2.39 -5.81
N GLU A 115 15.74 2.39 -4.49
CA GLU A 115 17.05 2.35 -3.88
C GLU A 115 17.31 0.90 -3.44
N GLU A 116 18.43 0.33 -3.90
CA GLU A 116 18.87 -0.99 -3.46
C GLU A 116 19.54 -0.86 -2.09
N ILE A 117 18.98 -1.55 -1.10
CA ILE A 117 19.48 -1.56 0.29
C ILE A 117 19.87 -2.99 0.63
N GLU A 118 21.10 -3.19 1.11
CA GLU A 118 21.54 -4.50 1.59
C GLU A 118 20.82 -4.86 2.91
N LYS A 119 20.51 -6.14 3.12
CA LYS A 119 19.76 -6.58 4.30
C LYS A 119 20.49 -6.22 5.60
N GLU A 120 21.81 -6.22 5.55
CA GLU A 120 22.74 -5.90 6.63
C GLU A 120 22.64 -4.44 7.08
N GLU A 121 22.20 -3.53 6.20
CA GLU A 121 21.98 -2.12 6.52
C GLU A 121 20.70 -1.90 7.34
N ILE A 122 19.78 -2.88 7.34
CA ILE A 122 18.51 -2.81 8.06
C ILE A 122 18.65 -3.47 9.43
N PHE A 123 18.99 -2.68 10.44
CA PHE A 123 19.11 -3.16 11.82
C PHE A 123 18.44 -2.21 12.84
N TRP A 124 17.93 -2.81 13.92
CA TRP A 124 17.30 -2.08 15.01
C TRP A 124 18.36 -1.54 15.98
N LYS A 125 18.49 -0.21 16.06
CA LYS A 125 19.36 0.46 17.05
C LYS A 125 18.74 0.45 18.45
N GLU A 126 19.56 0.67 19.47
CA GLU A 126 19.05 0.95 20.81
C GLU A 126 18.34 2.29 20.86
N VAL A 127 17.32 2.37 21.71
CA VAL A 127 16.52 3.59 21.89
C VAL A 127 17.27 4.57 22.77
N ASP A 128 17.41 5.81 22.28
CA ASP A 128 17.92 6.93 23.06
C ASP A 128 16.78 7.50 23.93
N GLU A 129 16.72 7.08 25.18
CA GLU A 129 15.61 7.41 26.09
C GLU A 129 15.55 8.89 26.43
N GLU A 130 16.70 9.54 26.61
CA GLU A 130 16.77 10.97 26.93
C GLU A 130 16.22 11.80 25.78
N LYS A 131 16.67 11.51 24.54
CA LYS A 131 16.14 12.20 23.35
C LYS A 131 14.66 11.90 23.13
N LEU A 132 14.21 10.68 23.38
CA LEU A 132 12.80 10.32 23.23
C LEU A 132 11.91 11.07 24.24
N LEU A 133 12.31 11.13 25.51
CA LEU A 133 11.55 11.85 26.54
C LEU A 133 11.51 13.34 26.25
N LYS A 134 12.64 13.93 25.84
CA LYS A 134 12.68 15.33 25.41
C LYS A 134 11.70 15.58 24.25
N PHE A 135 11.81 14.81 23.17
CA PHE A 135 10.96 14.98 21.99
C PHE A 135 9.47 14.79 22.31
N MET A 136 9.12 13.70 23.00
CA MET A 136 7.72 13.37 23.25
C MET A 136 7.09 14.26 24.33
N CYS A 137 7.79 14.51 25.44
CA CYS A 137 7.23 15.17 26.61
C CYS A 137 7.47 16.68 26.63
N GLU A 138 8.67 17.16 26.26
CA GLU A 138 8.98 18.59 26.27
C GLU A 138 8.49 19.30 24.99
N GLU A 139 8.64 18.66 23.82
CA GLU A 139 8.29 19.30 22.53
C GLU A 139 6.86 19.00 22.06
N HIS A 140 6.28 17.88 22.50
CA HIS A 140 4.97 17.40 22.06
C HIS A 140 3.96 17.15 23.20
N ASP A 141 4.28 17.53 24.44
CA ASP A 141 3.39 17.49 25.62
C ASP A 141 2.77 16.12 25.94
N PHE A 142 3.41 15.02 25.54
CA PHE A 142 2.97 13.69 25.95
C PHE A 142 3.20 13.47 27.45
N SER A 143 2.31 12.72 28.09
CA SER A 143 2.46 12.29 29.48
C SER A 143 3.74 11.46 29.66
N GLU A 144 4.67 11.99 30.44
CA GLU A 144 5.95 11.34 30.75
C GLU A 144 5.77 9.95 31.36
N GLU A 145 4.79 9.79 32.25
CA GLU A 145 4.43 8.50 32.82
C GLU A 145 4.04 7.48 31.73
N ARG A 146 3.20 7.88 30.77
CA ARG A 146 2.77 6.99 29.67
C ARG A 146 3.94 6.61 28.77
N VAL A 147 4.82 7.57 28.44
CA VAL A 147 6.00 7.32 27.61
C VAL A 147 6.97 6.37 28.31
N LYS A 148 7.26 6.58 29.59
CA LYS A 148 8.11 5.69 30.40
C LYS A 148 7.55 4.27 30.51
N ASN A 149 6.24 4.13 30.70
CA ASN A 149 5.60 2.82 30.76
C ASN A 149 5.69 2.07 29.42
N ALA A 150 5.45 2.75 28.30
CA ALA A 150 5.61 2.17 26.96
C ALA A 150 7.06 1.76 26.67
N LEU A 151 8.04 2.58 27.07
CA LEU A 151 9.48 2.25 26.98
C LEU A 151 9.83 1.00 27.77
N LYS A 152 9.29 0.86 28.99
CA LYS A 152 9.51 -0.32 29.83
C LYS A 152 8.96 -1.58 29.18
N GLU A 153 7.74 -1.52 28.65
CA GLU A 153 7.12 -2.63 27.92
C GLU A 153 7.91 -3.01 26.66
N TYR A 154 8.32 -2.01 25.87
CA TYR A 154 9.16 -2.21 24.68
C TYR A 154 10.44 -2.99 25.01
N LYS A 155 11.19 -2.56 26.04
CA LYS A 155 12.42 -3.23 26.47
C LYS A 155 12.19 -4.66 26.95
N GLN A 156 11.06 -4.93 27.59
CA GLN A 156 10.71 -6.30 28.02
C GLN A 156 10.43 -7.21 26.83
N ASN A 157 9.73 -6.71 25.81
CA ASN A 157 9.41 -7.48 24.61
C ASN A 157 10.63 -7.68 23.69
N LYS A 158 11.51 -6.68 23.57
CA LYS A 158 12.76 -6.79 22.81
C LYS A 158 13.65 -7.96 23.28
N LYS A 159 13.71 -8.21 24.60
CA LYS A 159 14.48 -9.33 25.19
C LYS A 159 13.93 -10.72 24.86
N LYS A 160 12.65 -10.82 24.49
CA LYS A 160 11.99 -12.10 24.15
C LYS A 160 12.17 -12.49 22.68
N GLN A 161 12.64 -11.58 21.85
CA GLN A 161 12.77 -11.80 20.42
C GLN A 161 14.05 -12.61 20.16
N ALA A 162 13.91 -13.93 20.01
CA ALA A 162 14.98 -14.75 19.44
C ALA A 162 15.12 -14.37 17.96
N THR A 163 16.28 -13.83 17.58
CA THR A 163 16.66 -13.71 16.18
C THR A 163 16.80 -15.11 15.59
N LEU A 164 15.72 -15.62 14.98
CA LEU A 164 15.79 -16.70 14.03
C LEU A 164 16.47 -16.13 12.78
N PHE A 165 17.78 -16.35 12.70
CA PHE A 165 18.52 -16.30 11.44
C PHE A 165 18.21 -17.55 10.62
#